data_AF-A0AAP8NLS5-F1
#
_entry.id   AF-A0AAP8NLS5-F1
#
_cell.length_a   1.000
_cell.length_b   1.000
_cell.length_c   1.000
_cell.angle_alpha   90.00
_cell.angle_beta   90.00
_cell.angle_gamma   90.00
#
_symmetry.space_group_name_H-M   'P 1'
#
loop_
_entity.id
_entity.type
_entity.pdbx_description
1 polymer ?
#
loop_
_entity_poly.entity_id
_entity_poly.type
_entity_poly.pdbx_seq_one_letter_code
_entity_poly.pdbx_strand_id
1 'polypeptide(L)'
;MMTGTKSSLPSGYSAFSAYCSDFIVSSLKSSYGVSLGISADNAMGHAITLWGVDTDDETGLLTKIYFTDSDDNTTALRCCSLTETDGYLYMDGYHSSLNYCIDSAYGLSLVEAIPEPTSSSLLLACGSLLFLRRKRGGISDIP
;
A
#
# COMPACT_ATOMS: atom_id res chain seq x y z
N MET A 1 -2.32 -19.92 24.44
CA MET A 1 -3.69 -19.98 23.89
C MET A 1 -4.22 -18.54 23.86
N MET A 2 -4.09 -17.87 22.72
CA MET A 2 -4.58 -16.49 22.54
C MET A 2 -6.11 -16.50 22.49
N THR A 3 -6.74 -15.92 23.50
CA THR A 3 -8.18 -15.66 23.53
C THR A 3 -8.43 -14.18 23.22
N GLY A 4 -8.18 -13.78 21.98
CA GLY A 4 -8.68 -12.53 21.40
C GLY A 4 -9.92 -12.84 20.58
N THR A 5 -10.95 -12.03 20.70
CA THR A 5 -12.18 -12.10 19.89
C THR A 5 -11.82 -12.29 18.41
N LYS A 6 -12.10 -13.46 17.84
CA LYS A 6 -12.03 -13.71 16.40
C LYS A 6 -12.92 -12.68 15.71
N SER A 7 -12.34 -11.63 15.15
CA SER A 7 -13.02 -10.87 14.10
C SER A 7 -13.43 -11.89 13.06
N SER A 8 -14.73 -11.99 12.78
CA SER A 8 -15.22 -12.91 11.76
C SER A 8 -14.52 -12.56 10.45
N LEU A 9 -13.78 -13.51 9.89
CA LEU A 9 -13.14 -13.35 8.59
C LEU A 9 -14.21 -13.01 7.53
N PRO A 10 -13.87 -12.23 6.50
CA PRO A 10 -14.77 -12.03 5.37
C PRO A 10 -15.22 -13.36 4.78
N SER A 11 -16.44 -13.39 4.25
CA SER A 11 -17.02 -14.58 3.62
C SER A 11 -16.10 -15.09 2.50
N GLY A 12 -15.80 -16.39 2.51
CA GLY A 12 -14.93 -17.02 1.53
C GLY A 12 -13.55 -17.44 2.07
N TYR A 13 -13.17 -16.98 3.26
CA TYR A 13 -11.91 -17.39 3.89
C TYR A 13 -12.14 -18.21 5.15
N SER A 14 -11.42 -19.34 5.24
CA SER A 14 -11.38 -20.21 6.42
C SER A 14 -10.24 -19.86 7.38
N ALA A 15 -9.22 -19.12 6.90
CA ALA A 15 -8.02 -18.74 7.64
C ALA A 15 -7.65 -17.27 7.38
N PHE A 16 -7.06 -16.63 8.40
CA PHE A 16 -6.59 -15.25 8.29
C PHE A 16 -5.43 -15.12 7.30
N SER A 17 -4.51 -16.08 7.27
CA SER A 17 -3.38 -16.16 6.34
C SER A 17 -3.82 -16.05 4.88
N ALA A 18 -4.86 -16.79 4.49
CA ALA A 18 -5.43 -16.74 3.14
C ALA A 18 -6.06 -15.38 2.82
N TYR A 19 -6.88 -14.85 3.74
CA TYR A 19 -7.50 -13.52 3.59
C TYR A 19 -6.45 -12.42 3.47
N CYS A 20 -5.47 -12.42 4.37
CA CYS A 20 -4.40 -11.44 4.44
C CYS A 20 -3.55 -11.47 3.17
N SER A 21 -3.20 -12.67 2.68
CA SER A 21 -2.43 -12.82 1.44
C SER A 21 -3.14 -12.18 0.24
N ASP A 22 -4.42 -12.52 0.04
CA ASP A 22 -5.19 -12.00 -1.08
C ASP A 22 -5.42 -10.48 -0.97
N PHE A 23 -5.71 -9.98 0.24
CA PHE A 23 -5.86 -8.56 0.50
C PHE A 23 -4.58 -7.78 0.17
N ILE A 24 -3.42 -8.25 0.63
CA ILE A 24 -2.13 -7.61 0.39
C ILE A 24 -1.83 -7.58 -1.11
N VAL A 25 -1.96 -8.71 -1.80
CA VAL A 25 -1.71 -8.80 -3.25
C VAL A 25 -2.64 -7.87 -4.02
N SER A 26 -3.93 -7.85 -3.68
CA SER A 26 -4.92 -6.98 -4.31
C SER A 26 -4.65 -5.50 -4.07
N SER A 27 -4.22 -5.13 -2.85
CA SER A 27 -3.85 -3.76 -2.50
C SER A 27 -2.64 -3.27 -3.30
N LEU A 28 -1.58 -4.07 -3.33
CA LEU A 28 -0.36 -3.75 -4.09
C LEU A 28 -0.65 -3.63 -5.60
N LYS A 29 -1.43 -4.57 -6.17
CA LYS A 29 -1.85 -4.50 -7.59
C LYS A 29 -2.70 -3.26 -7.88
N SER A 30 -3.46 -2.78 -6.91
CA SER A 30 -4.28 -1.57 -7.02
C SER A 30 -3.49 -0.29 -6.74
N SER A 31 -2.15 -0.36 -6.64
CA SER A 31 -1.26 0.78 -6.37
C SER A 31 -1.46 1.46 -5.01
N TYR A 32 -1.94 0.70 -4.00
CA TYR A 32 -1.98 1.18 -2.63
C TYR A 32 -0.61 0.97 -1.98
N GLY A 33 -0.19 1.90 -1.12
CA GLY A 33 0.84 1.59 -0.13
C GLY A 33 0.28 0.58 0.87
N VAL A 34 1.10 -0.32 1.41
CA VAL A 34 0.64 -1.31 2.40
C VAL A 34 1.44 -1.19 3.68
N SER A 35 0.75 -1.05 4.81
CA SER A 35 1.34 -1.18 6.15
C SER A 35 0.87 -2.49 6.77
N LEU A 36 1.78 -3.20 7.43
CA LEU A 36 1.46 -4.40 8.19
C LEU A 36 1.56 -4.12 9.68
N GLY A 37 0.59 -4.60 10.43
CA GLY A 37 0.73 -4.82 11.87
C GLY A 37 1.24 -6.23 12.09
N ILE A 38 2.35 -6.36 12.79
CA ILE A 38 2.94 -7.62 13.19
C ILE A 38 2.88 -7.75 14.71
N SER A 39 2.77 -8.97 15.22
CA SER A 39 2.72 -9.21 16.66
C SER A 39 3.56 -10.41 17.06
N ALA A 40 4.15 -10.35 18.26
CA ALA A 40 4.79 -11.48 18.91
C ALA A 40 4.21 -11.67 20.32
N ASP A 41 3.99 -12.93 20.68
CA ASP A 41 3.74 -13.45 22.05
C ASP A 41 2.98 -12.50 23.00
N ASN A 42 1.67 -12.34 22.76
CA ASN A 42 0.68 -11.70 23.63
C ASN A 42 0.92 -10.22 24.04
N ALA A 43 1.97 -9.53 23.62
CA ALA A 43 2.22 -8.18 24.14
C ALA A 43 2.96 -7.19 23.23
N MET A 44 3.63 -7.61 22.16
CA MET A 44 4.41 -6.70 21.32
C MET A 44 3.83 -6.60 19.92
N GLY A 45 2.96 -5.61 19.72
CA GLY A 45 2.52 -5.18 18.40
C GLY A 45 3.49 -4.15 17.81
N HIS A 46 3.80 -4.28 16.53
CA HIS A 46 4.68 -3.38 15.80
C HIS A 46 4.14 -3.12 14.39
N ALA A 47 4.52 -2.00 13.78
CA ALA A 47 4.08 -1.64 12.44
C ALA A 47 5.26 -1.55 11.48
N ILE A 48 5.15 -2.22 10.33
CA ILE A 48 6.17 -2.20 9.27
C ILE A 48 5.56 -1.74 7.94
N THR A 49 6.39 -1.16 7.07
CA THR A 49 5.96 -0.74 5.73
C THR A 49 6.32 -1.81 4.71
N LEU A 50 5.34 -2.29 3.95
CA LEU A 50 5.48 -3.35 2.97
C LEU A 50 5.67 -2.77 1.55
N TRP A 51 6.65 -3.30 0.83
CA TRP A 51 7.02 -2.87 -0.53
C TRP A 51 6.76 -3.93 -1.60
N GLY A 52 6.74 -5.20 -1.22
CA GLY A 52 6.52 -6.29 -2.16
C GLY A 52 6.35 -7.63 -1.46
N VAL A 53 5.92 -8.63 -2.24
CA VAL A 53 5.67 -9.99 -1.76
C VAL A 53 6.03 -11.02 -2.83
N ASP A 54 6.34 -12.23 -2.39
CA ASP A 54 6.30 -13.44 -3.23
C ASP A 54 5.12 -14.30 -2.76
N THR A 55 4.46 -14.99 -3.70
CA THR A 55 3.34 -15.90 -3.43
C THR A 55 3.68 -17.31 -3.86
N ASP A 56 3.10 -18.29 -3.17
CA ASP A 56 3.00 -19.65 -3.68
C ASP A 56 1.86 -19.74 -4.71
N ASP A 57 2.17 -20.22 -5.91
CA ASP A 57 1.23 -20.23 -7.04
C ASP A 57 0.08 -21.25 -6.87
N GLU A 58 0.28 -22.29 -6.07
CA GLU A 58 -0.73 -23.35 -5.85
C GLU A 58 -1.75 -22.93 -4.79
N THR A 59 -1.28 -22.33 -3.70
CA THR A 59 -2.09 -21.97 -2.54
C THR A 59 -2.52 -20.51 -2.52
N GLY A 60 -1.82 -19.64 -3.25
CA GLY A 60 -2.01 -18.19 -3.22
C GLY A 60 -1.50 -17.51 -1.94
N LEU A 61 -0.85 -18.26 -1.04
CA LEU A 61 -0.32 -17.72 0.21
C LEU A 61 0.98 -16.94 -0.01
N LEU A 62 1.19 -15.88 0.77
CA LEU A 62 2.48 -15.20 0.78
C LEU A 62 3.57 -16.14 1.34
N THR A 63 4.70 -16.24 0.63
CA THR A 63 5.87 -17.01 1.05
C THR A 63 7.05 -16.13 1.42
N LYS A 64 7.05 -14.88 0.96
CA LYS A 64 8.07 -13.88 1.30
C LYS A 64 7.49 -12.48 1.29
N ILE A 65 8.00 -11.62 2.15
CA ILE A 65 7.70 -10.19 2.16
C ILE A 65 8.97 -9.35 2.11
N TYR A 66 8.86 -8.18 1.48
CA TYR A 66 9.91 -7.18 1.39
C TYR A 66 9.43 -5.89 2.06
N PHE A 67 10.10 -5.44 3.10
CA PHE A 67 9.57 -4.39 3.98
C PHE A 67 10.70 -3.52 4.55
N THR A 68 10.31 -2.38 5.13
CA THR A 68 11.17 -1.53 5.95
C THR A 68 10.57 -1.40 7.34
N ASP A 69 11.44 -1.35 8.35
CA ASP A 69 11.10 -1.21 9.76
C ASP A 69 11.78 0.05 10.32
N SER A 70 11.05 0.86 11.09
CA SER A 70 11.60 2.05 11.75
C SER A 70 12.63 1.75 12.83
N ASP A 71 12.60 0.55 13.40
CA ASP A 71 13.41 0.17 14.57
C ASP A 71 14.77 -0.42 14.17
N ASP A 72 14.98 -0.70 12.88
CA ASP A 72 16.17 -1.40 12.37
C ASP A 72 17.45 -0.55 12.32
N ASN A 73 17.43 0.69 12.83
CA ASN A 73 18.55 1.64 12.87
C ASN A 73 19.27 1.85 11.51
N THR A 74 18.67 1.39 10.41
CA THR A 74 19.20 1.41 9.06
C THR A 74 18.05 1.65 8.09
N THR A 75 18.26 2.49 7.08
CA THR A 75 17.30 2.67 5.99
C THR A 75 17.59 1.64 4.90
N ALA A 76 17.25 0.38 5.16
CA ALA A 76 17.45 -0.72 4.23
C ALA A 76 16.18 -1.54 4.04
N LEU A 77 15.94 -1.95 2.79
CA LEU A 77 14.91 -2.94 2.47
C LEU A 77 15.33 -4.30 3.04
N ARG A 78 14.47 -4.92 3.82
CA ARG A 78 14.63 -6.29 4.31
C ARG A 78 13.73 -7.24 3.55
N CYS A 79 14.09 -8.53 3.56
CA CYS A 79 13.20 -9.60 3.17
C CYS A 79 13.09 -10.64 4.29
N CYS A 80 11.92 -11.26 4.39
CA CYS A 80 11.67 -12.33 5.34
C CYS A 80 10.81 -13.40 4.68
N SER A 81 11.21 -14.66 4.84
CA SER A 81 10.37 -15.80 4.49
C SER A 81 9.20 -15.91 5.46
N LEU A 82 8.09 -16.46 4.96
CA LEU A 82 6.89 -16.67 5.74
C LEU A 82 6.54 -18.16 5.83
N THR A 83 6.17 -18.59 7.03
CA THR A 83 5.62 -19.92 7.29
C THR A 83 4.19 -19.79 7.81
N GLU A 84 3.25 -20.50 7.19
CA GLU A 84 1.88 -20.58 7.67
C GLU A 84 1.79 -21.52 8.87
N THR A 85 1.15 -21.08 9.96
CA THR A 85 0.87 -21.91 11.13
C THR A 85 -0.39 -21.41 11.80
N ASP A 86 -1.31 -22.33 12.11
CA ASP A 86 -2.57 -22.04 12.82
C ASP A 86 -3.42 -20.91 12.21
N GLY A 87 -3.37 -20.73 10.89
CA GLY A 87 -4.12 -19.71 10.17
C GLY A 87 -3.46 -18.33 10.12
N TYR A 88 -2.18 -18.20 10.51
CA TYR A 88 -1.40 -16.96 10.47
C TYR A 88 -0.08 -17.15 9.73
N LEU A 89 0.48 -16.05 9.22
CA LEU A 89 1.78 -16.03 8.52
C LEU A 89 2.86 -15.55 9.48
N TYR A 90 3.77 -16.45 9.86
CA TYR A 90 4.90 -16.17 10.75
C TYR A 90 6.13 -15.75 9.97
N MET A 91 6.88 -14.81 10.52
CA MET A 91 8.08 -14.21 9.92
C MET A 91 9.34 -14.95 10.37
N ASP A 92 9.88 -15.78 9.49
CA ASP A 92 10.99 -16.67 9.82
C ASP A 92 12.27 -15.91 10.18
N GLY A 93 12.67 -16.00 11.46
CA GLY A 93 13.92 -15.43 11.94
C GLY A 93 13.96 -13.89 12.01
N TYR A 94 12.82 -13.22 11.88
CA TYR A 94 12.75 -11.76 11.79
C TYR A 94 13.29 -11.02 13.04
N HIS A 95 13.16 -11.64 14.22
CA HIS A 95 13.95 -11.34 15.42
C HIS A 95 14.17 -12.65 16.15
N SER A 96 15.42 -13.10 16.31
CA SER A 96 15.73 -14.48 16.75
C SER A 96 15.16 -14.90 18.12
N SER A 97 14.72 -13.94 18.94
CA SER A 97 14.14 -14.19 20.27
C SER A 97 12.61 -14.19 20.29
N LEU A 98 11.93 -13.81 19.20
CA LEU A 98 10.49 -13.60 19.15
C LEU A 98 9.89 -14.20 17.87
N ASN A 99 8.72 -14.82 18.00
CA ASN A 99 8.02 -15.40 16.85
C ASN A 99 6.96 -14.41 16.34
N TYR A 100 7.38 -13.49 15.47
CA TYR A 100 6.47 -12.50 14.88
C TYR A 100 5.57 -13.13 13.84
N CYS A 101 4.29 -12.77 13.84
CA CYS A 101 3.35 -13.04 12.75
C CYS A 101 2.68 -11.77 12.25
N ILE A 102 2.17 -11.82 11.02
CA ILE A 102 1.30 -10.79 10.48
C ILE A 102 -0.05 -10.91 11.20
N ASP A 103 -0.46 -9.84 11.86
CA ASP A 103 -1.71 -9.74 12.62
C ASP A 103 -2.74 -8.85 11.90
N SER A 104 -2.28 -7.87 11.12
CA SER A 104 -3.16 -7.00 10.33
C SER A 104 -2.44 -6.44 9.10
N ALA A 105 -3.24 -6.05 8.11
CA ALA A 105 -2.77 -5.39 6.90
C ALA A 105 -3.70 -4.23 6.54
N TYR A 106 -3.10 -3.10 6.14
CA TYR A 106 -3.82 -1.88 5.80
C TYR A 106 -3.35 -1.34 4.45
N GLY A 107 -4.29 -1.19 3.52
CA GLY A 107 -4.07 -0.49 2.25
C GLY A 107 -4.24 1.02 2.45
N LEU A 108 -3.21 1.77 2.09
CA LEU A 108 -3.16 3.23 2.15
C LEU A 108 -3.32 3.77 0.73
N SER A 109 -4.49 4.34 0.45
CA SER A 109 -4.73 5.04 -0.81
C SER A 109 -3.91 6.32 -0.84
N LEU A 110 -3.02 6.44 -1.83
CA LEU A 110 -2.34 7.68 -2.12
C LEU A 110 -3.35 8.60 -2.82
N VAL A 111 -4.05 9.44 -2.06
CA VAL A 111 -5.03 10.37 -2.63
C VAL A 111 -4.32 11.54 -3.33
N GLU A 112 -4.66 11.63 -4.61
CA GLU A 112 -4.50 12.67 -5.63
C GLU A 112 -3.13 12.98 -6.24
N ALA A 113 -3.06 12.68 -7.55
CA ALA A 113 -2.17 13.32 -8.49
C ALA A 113 -2.34 14.85 -8.39
N ILE A 114 -1.32 15.52 -7.87
CA ILE A 114 -1.19 16.97 -7.99
C ILE A 114 -1.27 17.27 -9.50
N PRO A 115 -2.25 18.08 -9.98
CA PRO A 115 -2.34 18.40 -11.39
C PRO A 115 -1.01 18.95 -11.88
N GLU A 116 -0.46 18.39 -12.95
CA GLU A 116 0.79 18.92 -13.49
C GLU A 116 0.58 20.41 -13.84
N PRO A 117 1.53 21.29 -13.49
CA PRO A 117 1.38 22.75 -13.63
C PRO A 117 1.12 23.22 -15.08
N THR A 118 1.35 22.34 -16.06
CA THR A 118 0.99 22.51 -17.47
C THR A 118 -0.50 22.73 -17.69
N SER A 119 -1.38 22.10 -16.89
CA SER A 119 -2.83 22.25 -17.02
C SER A 119 -3.32 23.66 -16.65
N SER A 120 -2.73 24.30 -15.64
CA SER A 120 -2.99 25.71 -15.29
C SER A 120 -2.37 26.69 -16.31
N SER A 121 -1.22 26.33 -16.87
CA SER A 121 -0.51 27.15 -17.86
C SER A 121 -1.26 27.24 -19.20
N LEU A 122 -1.92 26.15 -19.62
CA LEU A 122 -2.70 26.11 -20.85
C LEU A 122 -3.97 27.00 -20.78
N LEU A 123 -4.61 27.06 -19.61
CA LEU A 123 -5.77 27.93 -19.37
C LEU A 123 -5.40 29.43 -19.46
N LEU A 124 -4.25 29.82 -18.91
CA LEU A 124 -3.72 31.19 -19.01
C LEU A 124 -3.31 31.54 -20.46
N ALA A 125 -2.65 30.61 -21.16
CA ALA A 125 -2.26 30.81 -22.56
C ALA A 125 -3.49 30.95 -23.47
N CYS A 126 -4.50 30.08 -23.35
CA CYS A 126 -5.74 30.17 -24.11
C CYS A 126 -6.55 31.44 -23.80
N GLY A 127 -6.59 31.87 -22.54
CA GLY A 127 -7.21 33.13 -22.15
C GLY A 127 -6.55 34.34 -22.81
N SER A 128 -5.21 34.41 -22.79
CA SER A 128 -4.46 35.53 -23.38
C SER A 128 -4.64 35.65 -24.92
N LEU A 129 -4.76 34.53 -25.63
CA LEU A 129 -5.00 34.50 -27.08
C LEU A 129 -6.39 35.01 -27.47
N LEU A 130 -7.42 34.73 -26.65
CA LEU A 130 -8.79 35.22 -26.87
C LEU A 130 -8.91 36.73 -26.65
N PHE A 131 -8.20 37.29 -25.66
CA PHE A 131 -8.14 38.74 -25.45
C PHE A 131 -7.40 39.47 -26.59
N LEU A 132 -6.33 38.88 -27.13
CA LEU A 132 -5.58 39.46 -28.25
C LEU A 132 -6.38 39.43 -29.56
N ARG A 133 -7.18 38.39 -29.80
CA ARG A 133 -8.04 38.29 -31.00
C ARG A 133 -9.17 39.33 -30.99
N ARG A 134 -9.74 39.63 -29.82
CA ARG A 134 -10.81 40.64 -29.67
C ARG A 134 -10.33 42.06 -29.93
N LYS A 135 -9.05 42.38 -29.64
CA LYS A 135 -8.46 43.70 -29.88
C LYS A 135 -8.12 43.96 -31.36
N ARG A 136 -7.94 42.90 -32.17
CA ARG A 136 -7.62 42.99 -33.60
C ARG A 136 -8.84 43.03 -34.53
N GLY A 137 -10.04 42.71 -34.05
CA GLY A 137 -11.29 42.77 -34.84
C GLY A 137 -12.04 44.11 -34.77
N GLY A 138 -11.48 45.13 -34.10
CA GLY A 138 -12.12 46.43 -33.88
C GLY A 138 -11.62 47.57 -34.78
N ILE A 139 -10.98 47.25 -35.91
CA ILE A 139 -10.60 48.25 -36.93
C ILE A 139 -11.14 47.73 -38.26
N SER A 140 -12.37 48.09 -38.57
CA SER A 140 -12.89 48.08 -39.94
C SER A 140 -13.69 49.37 -40.15
N ASP A 141 -13.07 50.25 -40.93
CA ASP A 141 -13.61 51.22 -41.88
C ASP A 141 -14.76 52.16 -41.46
N ILE A 142 -14.46 53.46 -41.48
CA ILE A 142 -15.40 54.56 -41.77
C ILE A 142 -14.62 55.55 -42.66
N PRO A 143 -15.20 56.04 -43.78
CA PRO A 143 -14.49 56.58 -44.95
C PRO A 143 -13.72 57.89 -44.72
#